data_AF-A0A9D2REX7-F1
#
_entry.id   AF-A0A9D2REX7-F1
#
_cell.length_a   1.000
_cell.length_b   1.000
_cell.length_c   1.000
_cell.angle_alpha   90.00
_cell.angle_beta   90.00
_cell.angle_gamma   90.00
#
_symmetry.space_group_name_H-M   'P 1'
#
loop_
_entity.id
_entity.type
_entity.pdbx_description
1 polymer ?
#
loop_
_entity_poly.entity_id
_entity_poly.type
_entity_poly.pdbx_seq_one_letter_code
_entity_poly.pdbx_strand_id
1 'polypeptide(L)'
;MEEMYEVLKFIEHGTACRRSLDCVQGVSLIRRMKEHPGMDRRGLLIWLREIARCVDQYHRSGSGQDYRYLNPYSIIVTEEDGLRLLDLEAPDNASVIKKMQTGAVRDHFVRPVYDLGISRNHEADLFAYGKIVQFMMACAEVRPALTGLEEMKLQRVIGRCTGESGKRYSDFGQVLKALPQIPEAVAAKPQGRKQSLKRIAGGVGLAIAACLCLCVMLGVEKKSLVKAEEEQVRIRELEQELLDVYDRLLKDETDPVEIREIKEKKTEIEKAP
;
A
#
# COMPACT_ATOMS: atom_id res chain seq x y z
N MET A 1 3.24 -7.07 -19.77
CA MET A 1 4.14 -6.46 -20.76
C MET A 1 4.53 -5.12 -20.18
N GLU A 2 5.83 -4.88 -20.03
CA GLU A 2 6.35 -3.61 -19.50
C GLU A 2 6.15 -2.50 -20.54
N GLU A 3 5.84 -1.30 -20.04
CA GLU A 3 5.54 -0.12 -20.84
C GLU A 3 6.55 0.99 -20.49
N MET A 4 6.72 1.95 -21.41
CA MET A 4 7.51 3.15 -21.15
C MET A 4 6.65 4.19 -20.44
N TYR A 5 7.15 4.74 -19.33
CA TYR A 5 6.48 5.78 -18.56
C TYR A 5 7.37 7.01 -18.44
N GLU A 6 6.80 8.20 -18.65
CA GLU A 6 7.44 9.45 -18.25
C GLU A 6 7.28 9.63 -16.74
N VAL A 7 8.39 9.77 -16.02
CA VAL A 7 8.42 9.75 -14.56
C VAL A 7 9.25 10.90 -14.00
N LEU A 8 9.01 11.21 -12.73
CA LEU A 8 9.74 12.22 -11.99
C LEU A 8 11.02 11.62 -11.39
N LYS A 9 12.11 12.34 -11.55
CA LYS A 9 13.41 12.07 -10.93
C LYS A 9 13.81 13.26 -10.06
N PHE A 10 14.47 12.97 -8.96
CA PHE A 10 14.89 13.97 -7.99
C PHE A 10 16.40 13.95 -7.81
N ILE A 11 17.02 15.12 -7.96
CA ILE A 11 18.45 15.33 -7.77
C ILE A 11 18.61 16.11 -6.46
N GLU A 12 19.25 15.48 -5.47
CA GLU A 12 19.45 16.07 -4.14
C GLU A 12 20.89 16.59 -3.97
N HIS A 13 21.00 17.83 -3.49
CA HIS A 13 22.25 18.45 -3.08
C HIS A 13 22.07 19.07 -1.69
N GLY A 14 22.40 18.30 -0.64
CA GLY A 14 22.14 18.70 0.74
C GLY A 14 20.63 18.83 1.00
N THR A 15 20.19 20.02 1.40
CA THR A 15 18.76 20.31 1.62
C THR A 15 18.01 20.65 0.34
N ALA A 16 18.71 21.01 -0.73
CA ALA A 16 18.10 21.33 -2.02
C ALA A 16 17.69 20.04 -2.75
N CYS A 17 16.50 20.06 -3.34
CA CYS A 17 16.00 19.01 -4.22
C CYS A 17 15.58 19.65 -5.54
N ARG A 18 16.00 19.08 -6.67
CA ARG A 18 15.58 19.54 -8.00
C ARG A 18 14.82 18.44 -8.72
N ARG A 19 13.67 18.80 -9.28
CA ARG A 19 12.87 17.94 -10.15
C ARG A 19 13.48 17.86 -11.54
N SER A 20 13.59 16.66 -12.08
CA SER A 20 13.91 16.33 -13.46
C SER A 20 12.88 15.33 -13.98
N LEU A 21 12.79 15.20 -15.29
CA LEU A 21 12.02 14.15 -15.96
C LEU A 21 12.95 13.00 -16.37
N ASP A 22 12.40 11.80 -16.48
CA ASP A 22 13.05 10.60 -16.99
C ASP A 22 12.00 9.75 -17.74
N CYS A 23 12.45 8.84 -18.61
CA CYS A 23 11.57 7.91 -19.31
C CYS A 23 12.06 6.49 -19.03
N VAL A 24 11.24 5.69 -18.35
CA VAL A 24 11.66 4.39 -17.82
C VAL A 24 10.72 3.28 -18.28
N GLN A 25 11.28 2.11 -18.54
CA GLN A 25 10.51 0.89 -18.71
C GLN A 25 10.08 0.37 -17.33
N GLY A 26 8.83 -0.05 -17.20
CA GLY A 26 8.30 -0.58 -15.95
C GLY A 26 6.85 -0.98 -16.01
N VAL A 27 6.22 -1.03 -14.83
CA VAL A 27 4.79 -1.31 -14.63
C VAL A 27 4.24 -0.49 -13.47
N SER A 28 2.94 -0.19 -13.46
CA SER A 28 2.29 0.44 -12.30
C SER A 28 2.35 -0.45 -11.05
N LEU A 29 2.41 0.15 -9.87
CA LEU A 29 2.43 -0.58 -8.59
C LEU A 29 1.20 -1.48 -8.45
N ILE A 30 0.02 -1.03 -8.89
CA ILE A 30 -1.19 -1.86 -8.87
C ILE A 30 -1.05 -3.10 -9.74
N ARG A 31 -0.55 -2.96 -10.97
CA ARG A 31 -0.32 -4.09 -11.86
C ARG A 31 0.75 -5.03 -11.31
N ARG A 32 1.84 -4.49 -10.78
CA ARG A 32 2.92 -5.26 -10.15
C ARG A 32 2.43 -6.10 -8.97
N MET A 33 1.53 -5.56 -8.14
CA MET A 33 0.92 -6.30 -7.04
C MET A 33 -0.09 -7.36 -7.52
N LYS A 34 -0.81 -7.08 -8.61
CA LYS A 34 -1.74 -8.04 -9.24
C LYS A 34 -1.02 -9.26 -9.81
N GLU A 35 0.03 -9.01 -10.61
CA GLU A 35 0.71 -10.05 -11.38
C GLU A 35 1.69 -10.86 -10.50
N HIS A 36 2.31 -10.21 -9.51
CA HIS A 36 3.39 -10.79 -8.71
C HIS A 36 3.25 -10.43 -7.21
N PRO A 37 2.21 -10.90 -6.50
CA PRO A 37 1.95 -10.50 -5.11
C PRO A 37 3.05 -10.94 -4.12
N GLY A 38 3.84 -11.96 -4.46
CA GLY A 38 4.95 -12.44 -3.64
C GLY A 38 6.03 -11.38 -3.41
N MET A 39 6.29 -11.06 -2.14
CA MET A 39 7.24 -10.02 -1.77
C MET A 39 8.07 -10.41 -0.54
N ASP A 40 9.36 -10.09 -0.54
CA ASP A 40 10.18 -10.22 0.67
C ASP A 40 9.80 -9.15 1.70
N ARG A 41 9.81 -9.52 2.99
CA ARG A 41 9.51 -8.59 4.09
C ARG A 41 10.33 -7.31 4.06
N ARG A 42 11.63 -7.42 3.78
CA ARG A 42 12.52 -6.27 3.66
C ARG A 42 12.15 -5.44 2.43
N GLY A 43 11.81 -6.10 1.31
CA GLY A 43 11.33 -5.47 0.09
C GLY A 43 10.12 -4.57 0.32
N LEU A 44 9.09 -5.05 1.03
CA LEU A 44 7.91 -4.25 1.39
C LEU A 44 8.32 -2.98 2.16
N LEU A 45 9.16 -3.14 3.20
CA LEU A 45 9.59 -2.01 4.02
C LEU A 45 10.45 -0.99 3.23
N ILE A 46 11.26 -1.47 2.27
CA ILE A 46 12.03 -0.62 1.36
C ILE A 46 11.07 0.18 0.47
N TRP A 47 10.11 -0.48 -0.18
CA TRP A 47 9.17 0.18 -1.08
C TRP A 47 8.29 1.22 -0.36
N LEU A 48 7.77 0.90 0.83
CA LEU A 48 7.01 1.86 1.64
C LEU A 48 7.83 3.11 1.97
N ARG A 49 9.13 2.94 2.27
CA ARG A 49 10.05 4.04 2.54
C ARG A 49 10.40 4.82 1.28
N GLU A 50 10.57 4.14 0.15
CA GLU A 50 10.89 4.76 -1.12
C GLU A 50 9.75 5.62 -1.64
N ILE A 51 8.50 5.16 -1.55
CA ILE A 51 7.30 5.96 -1.88
C ILE A 51 7.27 7.22 -1.02
N ALA A 52 7.42 7.08 0.30
CA ALA A 52 7.45 8.24 1.20
C ALA A 52 8.56 9.24 0.84
N ARG A 53 9.74 8.73 0.46
CA ARG A 53 10.87 9.56 0.04
C ARG A 53 10.61 10.26 -1.29
N CYS A 54 10.02 9.59 -2.28
CA CYS A 54 9.69 10.23 -3.56
C CYS A 54 8.70 11.39 -3.37
N VAL A 55 7.74 11.24 -2.47
CA VAL A 55 6.77 12.31 -2.17
C VAL A 55 7.42 13.45 -1.39
N ASP A 56 8.27 13.15 -0.39
CA ASP A 56 9.09 14.16 0.31
C ASP A 56 9.94 14.98 -0.67
N GLN A 57 10.63 14.29 -1.58
CA GLN A 57 11.45 14.91 -2.62
C GLN A 57 10.59 15.77 -3.55
N TYR A 58 9.40 15.30 -3.95
CA TYR A 58 8.46 16.09 -4.75
C TYR A 58 8.13 17.42 -4.06
N HIS A 59 7.69 17.38 -2.79
CA HIS A 59 7.34 18.58 -2.02
C HIS A 59 8.50 19.56 -1.89
N ARG A 60 9.73 19.05 -1.67
CA ARG A 60 10.94 19.85 -1.55
C ARG A 60 11.46 20.40 -2.88
N SER A 61 11.10 19.78 -4.01
CA SER A 61 11.62 20.12 -5.34
C SER A 61 10.86 21.22 -6.08
N GLY A 62 9.68 21.61 -5.57
CA GLY A 62 8.80 22.60 -6.18
C GLY A 62 8.46 23.75 -5.22
N SER A 63 7.32 24.41 -5.48
CA SER A 63 6.80 25.50 -4.64
C SER A 63 6.12 25.02 -3.34
N GLY A 64 6.41 23.79 -2.88
CA GLY A 64 5.71 23.16 -1.75
C GLY A 64 4.28 22.73 -2.06
N GLN A 65 3.97 22.43 -3.32
CA GLN A 65 2.66 21.89 -3.70
C GLN A 65 2.61 20.37 -3.58
N ASP A 66 1.42 19.88 -3.24
CA ASP A 66 1.09 18.46 -3.21
C ASP A 66 1.14 17.86 -4.61
N TYR A 67 1.49 16.57 -4.69
CA TYR A 67 1.35 15.75 -5.89
C TYR A 67 -0.14 15.53 -6.25
N ARG A 68 -1.03 15.56 -5.25
CA ARG A 68 -2.51 15.61 -5.34
C ARG A 68 -3.21 14.38 -5.93
N TYR A 69 -2.48 13.46 -6.55
CA TYR A 69 -3.04 12.28 -7.20
C TYR A 69 -2.26 11.00 -6.88
N LEU A 70 -1.64 10.95 -5.70
CA LEU A 70 -0.88 9.78 -5.27
C LEU A 70 -1.83 8.57 -5.12
N ASN A 71 -1.61 7.52 -5.91
CA ASN A 71 -2.35 6.27 -5.84
C ASN A 71 -1.53 5.13 -6.50
N PRO A 72 -1.96 3.86 -6.41
CA PRO A 72 -1.22 2.73 -6.97
C PRO A 72 -0.94 2.76 -8.49
N TYR A 73 -1.68 3.54 -9.29
CA TYR A 73 -1.35 3.75 -10.71
C TYR A 73 -0.24 4.79 -10.90
N SER A 74 -0.15 5.77 -10.01
CA SER A 74 0.79 6.90 -10.12
C SER A 74 2.20 6.55 -9.63
N ILE A 75 2.44 5.29 -9.25
CA ILE A 75 3.74 4.79 -8.79
C ILE A 75 4.19 3.73 -9.78
N ILE A 76 5.34 3.95 -10.41
CA ILE A 76 5.92 3.05 -11.38
C ILE A 76 7.03 2.24 -10.72
N VAL A 77 6.93 0.93 -10.86
CA VAL A 77 7.99 -0.03 -10.53
C VAL A 77 8.84 -0.21 -11.78
N THR A 78 10.09 0.24 -11.71
CA THR A 78 11.06 0.13 -12.82
C THR A 78 11.62 -1.28 -12.91
N GLU A 79 12.24 -1.64 -14.04
CA GLU A 79 12.98 -2.92 -14.19
C GLU A 79 14.03 -3.16 -13.11
N GLU A 80 14.65 -2.11 -12.58
CA GLU A 80 15.65 -2.19 -11.49
C GLU A 80 15.02 -2.33 -10.09
N ASP A 81 13.73 -2.69 -9.98
CA ASP A 81 12.94 -2.78 -8.75
C ASP A 81 12.89 -1.48 -7.91
N GLY A 82 13.23 -0.34 -8.52
CA GLY A 82 13.07 1.01 -7.97
C GLY A 82 11.66 1.56 -8.17
N LEU A 83 11.28 2.53 -7.33
CA LEU A 83 9.99 3.21 -7.44
C LEU A 83 10.15 4.65 -7.92
N ARG A 84 9.27 5.07 -8.83
CA ARG A 84 9.20 6.43 -9.36
C ARG A 84 7.78 6.96 -9.33
N LEU A 85 7.62 8.27 -9.17
CA LEU A 85 6.32 8.92 -9.34
C LEU A 85 6.09 9.19 -10.82
N LEU A 86 4.87 8.90 -11.29
CA LEU A 86 4.43 9.21 -12.64
C LEU A 86 4.44 10.73 -12.87
N ASP A 87 4.87 11.19 -14.04
CA ASP A 87 4.63 12.58 -14.44
C ASP A 87 3.15 12.75 -14.85
N LEU A 88 2.43 13.64 -14.17
CA LEU A 88 1.01 13.88 -14.43
C LEU A 88 0.78 14.86 -15.61
N GLU A 89 1.83 15.56 -16.04
CA GLU A 89 1.76 16.54 -17.14
C GLU A 89 2.14 15.93 -18.49
N ALA A 90 2.76 14.74 -18.46
CA ALA A 90 3.18 13.94 -19.60
C ALA A 90 2.00 13.45 -20.47
N PRO A 91 1.93 13.81 -21.76
CA PRO A 91 0.89 13.33 -22.67
C PRO A 91 0.88 11.80 -22.82
N ASP A 92 2.06 11.17 -22.80
CA ASP A 92 2.21 9.73 -22.98
C ASP A 92 1.61 8.94 -21.81
N ASN A 93 1.44 9.58 -20.64
CA ASN A 93 0.80 8.99 -19.47
C ASN A 93 -0.73 9.15 -19.45
N ALA A 94 -1.35 9.73 -20.49
CA ALA A 94 -2.78 10.04 -20.50
C ALA A 94 -3.69 8.82 -20.27
N SER A 95 -3.29 7.64 -20.77
CA SER A 95 -4.03 6.38 -20.56
C SER A 95 -4.08 5.98 -19.09
N VAL A 96 -2.96 6.13 -18.37
CA VAL A 96 -2.84 5.87 -16.93
C VAL A 96 -3.63 6.91 -16.14
N ILE A 97 -3.50 8.18 -16.49
CA ILE A 97 -4.25 9.28 -15.86
C ILE A 97 -5.76 9.04 -15.98
N LYS A 98 -6.23 8.54 -17.13
CA LYS A 98 -7.65 8.17 -17.30
C LYS A 98 -8.08 7.06 -16.35
N LYS A 99 -7.24 6.03 -16.10
CA LYS A 99 -7.52 4.99 -15.09
C LYS A 99 -7.58 5.58 -13.67
N MET A 100 -6.71 6.54 -13.37
CA MET A 100 -6.69 7.25 -12.08
C MET A 100 -7.95 8.10 -11.82
N GLN A 101 -8.67 8.48 -12.88
CA GLN A 101 -9.90 9.27 -12.81
C GLN A 101 -11.17 8.42 -12.65
N THR A 102 -11.05 7.08 -12.62
CA THR A 102 -12.19 6.18 -12.40
C THR A 102 -12.83 6.41 -11.03
N GLY A 103 -14.12 6.08 -10.91
CA GLY A 103 -14.86 6.24 -9.65
C GLY A 103 -14.18 5.53 -8.48
N ALA A 104 -13.78 4.27 -8.66
CA ALA A 104 -13.15 3.48 -7.61
C ALA A 104 -11.85 4.12 -7.07
N VAL A 105 -10.97 4.60 -7.95
CA VAL A 105 -9.73 5.28 -7.54
C VAL A 105 -10.05 6.60 -6.84
N ARG A 106 -10.91 7.43 -7.45
CA ARG A 106 -11.24 8.74 -6.89
C ARG A 106 -11.90 8.63 -5.53
N ASP A 107 -12.83 7.70 -5.35
CA ASP A 107 -13.60 7.54 -4.13
C ASP A 107 -12.71 7.08 -2.96
N HIS A 108 -11.64 6.32 -3.26
CA HIS A 108 -10.77 5.76 -2.24
C HIS A 108 -9.54 6.61 -1.90
N PHE A 109 -8.97 7.30 -2.90
CA PHE A 109 -7.71 8.04 -2.74
C PHE A 109 -7.89 9.57 -2.74
N VAL A 110 -8.96 10.08 -3.37
CA VAL A 110 -9.09 11.52 -3.69
C VAL A 110 -10.25 12.19 -2.96
N ARG A 111 -11.48 11.67 -3.03
CA ARG A 111 -12.66 12.31 -2.42
C ARG A 111 -12.58 12.47 -0.90
N PRO A 112 -12.08 11.49 -0.13
CA PRO A 112 -12.01 11.64 1.33
C PRO A 112 -11.19 12.85 1.75
N VAL A 113 -10.20 13.28 0.96
CA VAL A 113 -9.42 14.49 1.21
C VAL A 113 -10.32 15.73 1.18
N TYR A 114 -11.20 15.86 0.19
CA TYR A 114 -12.12 17.00 0.08
C TYR A 114 -13.20 16.97 1.17
N ASP A 115 -13.74 15.79 1.48
CA ASP A 115 -14.80 15.62 2.48
C ASP A 115 -14.31 15.85 3.91
N LEU A 116 -13.04 15.54 4.19
CA LEU A 116 -12.40 15.77 5.50
C LEU A 116 -11.96 17.23 5.71
N GLY A 117 -12.20 18.14 4.73
CA GLY A 117 -11.73 19.52 4.78
C GLY A 117 -10.19 19.64 4.77
N ILE A 118 -9.52 18.63 4.22
CA ILE A 118 -8.07 18.54 4.15
C ILE A 118 -7.58 19.46 3.04
N SER A 119 -6.97 20.59 3.39
CA SER A 119 -6.57 21.60 2.39
C SER A 119 -5.24 22.30 2.71
N ARG A 120 -4.45 21.78 3.65
CA ARG A 120 -3.19 22.43 4.09
C ARG A 120 -2.07 21.40 4.23
N ASN A 121 -0.82 21.86 4.11
CA ASN A 121 0.39 21.15 4.55
C ASN A 121 0.49 19.67 4.13
N HIS A 122 0.39 19.36 2.83
CA HIS A 122 0.63 18.00 2.32
C HIS A 122 -0.33 16.92 2.80
N GLU A 123 -1.39 17.28 3.50
CA GLU A 123 -2.33 16.33 4.11
C GLU A 123 -3.02 15.45 3.05
N ALA A 124 -3.22 15.93 1.82
CA ALA A 124 -3.78 15.13 0.73
C ALA A 124 -2.85 13.95 0.35
N ASP A 125 -1.56 14.22 0.19
CA ASP A 125 -0.58 13.21 -0.14
C ASP A 125 -0.29 12.29 1.05
N LEU A 126 -0.32 12.82 2.29
CA LEU A 126 -0.22 12.03 3.51
C LEU A 126 -1.38 11.03 3.62
N PHE A 127 -2.62 11.49 3.38
CA PHE A 127 -3.79 10.63 3.35
C PHE A 127 -3.62 9.53 2.31
N ALA A 128 -3.32 9.91 1.07
CA ALA A 128 -3.12 8.98 -0.04
C ALA A 128 -2.00 7.96 0.24
N TYR A 129 -0.91 8.40 0.86
CA TYR A 129 0.16 7.50 1.29
C TYR A 129 -0.33 6.45 2.29
N GLY A 130 -1.11 6.86 3.30
CA GLY A 130 -1.74 5.91 4.24
C GLY A 130 -2.59 4.86 3.53
N LYS A 131 -3.38 5.27 2.54
CA LYS A 131 -4.16 4.36 1.68
C LYS A 131 -3.31 3.43 0.83
N ILE A 132 -2.13 3.87 0.38
CA ILE A 132 -1.17 3.02 -0.31
C ILE A 132 -0.52 2.01 0.64
N VAL A 133 -0.19 2.39 1.88
CA VAL A 133 0.32 1.43 2.87
C VAL A 133 -0.72 0.33 3.12
N GLN A 134 -1.99 0.71 3.29
CA GLN A 134 -3.11 -0.24 3.38
C GLN A 134 -3.18 -1.17 2.15
N PHE A 135 -3.09 -0.61 0.95
CA PHE A 135 -3.12 -1.36 -0.31
C PHE A 135 -2.01 -2.40 -0.39
N MET A 136 -0.77 -1.97 -0.16
CA MET A 136 0.38 -2.85 -0.23
C MET A 136 0.32 -3.94 0.83
N MET A 137 -0.15 -3.64 2.05
CA MET A 137 -0.32 -4.65 3.10
C MET A 137 -1.40 -5.67 2.78
N ALA A 138 -2.47 -5.27 2.10
CA ALA A 138 -3.56 -6.16 1.71
C ALA A 138 -3.20 -7.04 0.50
N CYS A 139 -2.46 -6.50 -0.47
CA CYS A 139 -2.15 -7.20 -1.73
C CYS A 139 -0.84 -7.98 -1.70
N ALA A 140 0.14 -7.61 -0.86
CA ALA A 140 1.43 -8.28 -0.84
C ALA A 140 1.38 -9.59 -0.05
N GLU A 141 1.79 -10.68 -0.68
CA GLU A 141 2.09 -11.96 -0.03
C GLU A 141 3.50 -11.92 0.56
N VAL A 142 3.62 -11.31 1.74
CA VAL A 142 4.92 -11.06 2.38
C VAL A 142 5.51 -12.32 3.00
N ARG A 143 6.73 -12.70 2.61
CA ARG A 143 7.49 -13.80 3.21
C ARG A 143 8.92 -13.36 3.61
N PRO A 144 9.36 -13.60 4.86
CA PRO A 144 8.57 -14.05 6.01
C PRO A 144 7.51 -13.00 6.39
N ALA A 145 6.47 -13.40 7.13
CA ALA A 145 5.46 -12.45 7.60
C ALA A 145 6.09 -11.31 8.43
N LEU A 146 5.41 -10.14 8.41
CA LEU A 146 5.77 -9.03 9.29
C LEU A 146 5.71 -9.48 10.76
N THR A 147 6.57 -8.90 11.58
CA THR A 147 6.50 -9.05 13.03
C THR A 147 5.35 -8.19 13.57
N GLY A 148 4.78 -8.57 14.72
CA GLY A 148 3.71 -7.77 15.33
C GLY A 148 4.13 -6.33 15.64
N LEU A 149 5.43 -6.07 15.87
CA LEU A 149 5.94 -4.71 16.05
C LEU A 149 5.94 -3.91 14.74
N GLU A 150 6.30 -4.54 13.62
CA GLU A 150 6.25 -3.93 12.30
C GLU A 150 4.80 -3.62 11.92
N GLU A 151 3.89 -4.57 12.08
CA GLU A 151 2.45 -4.38 11.84
C GLU A 151 1.89 -3.24 12.70
N MET A 152 2.14 -3.24 14.01
CA MET A 152 1.70 -2.15 14.89
C MET A 152 2.25 -0.77 14.48
N LYS A 153 3.50 -0.70 14.03
CA LYS A 153 4.09 0.55 13.53
C LYS A 153 3.42 1.01 12.24
N LEU A 154 3.18 0.10 11.29
CA LEU A 154 2.51 0.41 10.03
C LEU A 154 1.06 0.83 10.26
N GLN A 155 0.31 0.16 11.14
CA GLN A 155 -1.04 0.57 11.53
C GLN A 155 -1.07 1.96 12.17
N ARG A 156 -0.07 2.29 12.99
CA ARG A 156 0.07 3.65 13.54
C ARG A 156 0.38 4.69 12.45
N VAL A 157 1.20 4.34 11.46
CA VAL A 157 1.48 5.22 10.32
C VAL A 157 0.20 5.47 9.53
N ILE A 158 -0.55 4.41 9.18
CA ILE A 158 -1.84 4.48 8.51
C ILE A 158 -2.78 5.43 9.26
N GLY A 159 -3.07 5.16 10.54
CA GLY A 159 -4.05 5.95 11.29
C GLY A 159 -3.65 7.42 11.51
N ARG A 160 -2.36 7.77 11.41
CA ARG A 160 -1.90 9.17 11.46
C ARG A 160 -1.92 9.86 10.10
N CYS A 161 -1.69 9.11 9.04
CA CYS A 161 -1.81 9.57 7.65
C CYS A 161 -3.28 9.79 7.27
N THR A 162 -4.18 8.87 7.63
CA THR A 162 -5.62 8.95 7.30
C THR A 162 -6.43 9.80 8.28
N GLY A 163 -5.84 10.18 9.42
CA GLY A 163 -6.47 11.01 10.44
C GLY A 163 -7.35 10.25 11.44
N GLU A 164 -7.46 8.93 11.32
CA GLU A 164 -8.24 8.06 12.23
C GLU A 164 -7.74 8.10 13.69
N SER A 165 -6.45 8.34 13.90
CA SER A 165 -5.85 8.31 15.25
C SER A 165 -5.97 9.63 16.04
N GLY A 166 -6.59 10.66 15.47
CA GLY A 166 -6.71 12.01 16.06
C GLY A 166 -5.39 12.81 16.11
N LYS A 167 -4.22 12.16 15.97
CA LYS A 167 -2.92 12.80 15.74
C LYS A 167 -2.55 12.65 14.26
N ARG A 168 -1.94 13.68 13.67
CA ARG A 168 -1.56 13.68 12.25
C ARG A 168 -0.08 13.98 12.08
N TYR A 169 0.50 13.47 10.99
CA TYR A 169 1.81 13.92 10.54
C TYR A 169 1.67 15.27 9.82
N SER A 170 2.70 16.11 9.92
CA SER A 170 2.77 17.38 9.18
C SER A 170 3.54 17.26 7.86
N ASP A 171 4.38 16.25 7.72
CA ASP A 171 5.30 16.07 6.60
C ASP A 171 5.77 14.61 6.50
N PHE A 172 6.36 14.27 5.35
CA PHE A 172 6.91 12.94 5.10
C PHE A 172 8.21 12.67 5.88
N GLY A 173 8.91 13.70 6.36
CA GLY A 173 10.03 13.54 7.28
C GLY A 173 9.63 12.84 8.59
N GLN A 174 8.45 13.15 9.13
CA GLN A 174 7.88 12.45 10.29
C GLN A 174 7.47 11.01 9.95
N VAL A 175 6.87 10.79 8.77
CA VAL A 175 6.50 9.45 8.28
C VAL A 175 7.73 8.55 8.18
N LEU A 176 8.79 9.03 7.52
CA LEU A 176 10.04 8.30 7.32
C LEU A 176 10.69 7.86 8.64
N LYS A 177 10.60 8.69 9.69
CA LYS A 177 11.09 8.36 11.05
C LYS A 177 10.21 7.34 11.76
N ALA A 178 8.91 7.29 11.46
CA ALA A 178 7.96 6.40 12.11
C ALA A 178 7.91 4.99 11.50
N LEU A 179 8.27 4.86 10.22
CA LEU A 179 8.31 3.57 9.52
C LEU A 179 9.24 2.56 10.23
N PRO A 180 8.95 1.25 10.14
CA PRO A 180 9.83 0.22 10.66
C PRO A 180 11.27 0.35 10.14
N GLN A 181 12.22 -0.01 11.00
CA GLN A 181 13.63 -0.05 10.63
C GLN A 181 13.85 -1.24 9.71
N ILE A 182 14.69 -1.06 8.70
CA ILE A 182 15.05 -2.11 7.75
C ILE A 182 16.29 -2.79 8.33
N PRO A 183 16.22 -4.05 8.79
CA PRO A 183 17.39 -4.74 9.31
C PRO A 183 18.45 -4.85 8.21
N GLU A 184 19.72 -4.61 8.54
CA GLU A 184 20.82 -4.92 7.63
C GLU A 184 20.82 -6.42 7.33
N ALA A 185 21.19 -6.78 6.10
CA ALA A 185 21.33 -8.17 5.71
C ALA A 185 22.48 -8.79 6.53
N VAL A 186 22.14 -9.52 7.60
CA VAL A 186 23.12 -10.27 8.36
C VAL A 186 23.65 -11.38 7.45
N ALA A 187 24.94 -11.34 7.13
CA ALA A 187 25.61 -12.40 6.40
C ALA A 187 25.30 -13.75 7.07
N ALA A 188 24.72 -14.67 6.30
CA ALA A 188 24.23 -15.95 6.81
C ALA A 188 25.38 -16.74 7.47
N LYS A 189 25.32 -16.91 8.80
CA LYS A 189 26.14 -17.93 9.48
C LYS A 189 25.62 -19.32 9.09
N PRO A 190 26.48 -20.28 8.72
CA PRO A 190 26.04 -21.64 8.51
C PRO A 190 25.90 -22.30 9.87
N GLN A 191 24.73 -22.86 10.18
CA GLN A 191 24.61 -24.22 10.70
C GLN A 191 23.16 -24.57 11.04
N GLY A 192 22.86 -25.82 10.72
CA GLY A 192 21.54 -26.39 10.83
C GLY A 192 21.17 -26.82 12.24
N ARG A 193 19.87 -27.06 12.39
CA ARG A 193 19.31 -28.24 13.04
C ARG A 193 17.85 -28.31 12.59
N LYS A 194 17.48 -29.40 11.92
CA LYS A 194 16.09 -29.68 11.55
C LYS A 194 15.28 -29.82 12.84
N GLN A 195 14.30 -28.94 13.05
CA GLN A 195 13.16 -29.21 13.90
C GLN A 195 11.90 -28.87 13.12
N SER A 196 11.21 -29.93 12.70
CA SER A 196 9.94 -29.82 12.00
C SER A 196 8.90 -29.29 12.98
N LEU A 197 8.37 -28.10 12.72
CA LEU A 197 7.06 -27.71 13.24
C LEU A 197 6.20 -27.32 12.04
N LYS A 198 5.21 -28.16 11.75
CA LYS A 198 4.08 -27.80 10.88
C LYS A 198 3.41 -26.57 11.52
N ARG A 199 3.45 -25.42 10.84
CA ARG A 199 2.70 -24.22 11.26
C ARG A 199 1.60 -24.00 10.23
N ILE A 200 0.38 -23.99 10.76
CA ILE A 200 -0.89 -23.80 10.09
C ILE A 200 -0.86 -22.48 9.32
N ALA A 201 -1.23 -22.53 8.04
CA ALA A 201 -1.55 -21.37 7.24
C ALA A 201 -2.84 -20.74 7.79
N GLY A 202 -2.81 -19.42 7.99
CA GLY A 202 -3.96 -18.61 8.42
C GLY A 202 -3.86 -18.15 9.88
N GLY A 203 -3.97 -16.85 10.12
CA GLY A 203 -4.20 -16.39 11.48
C GLY A 203 -3.95 -14.91 11.81
N VAL A 204 -4.77 -13.99 11.30
CA VAL A 204 -5.21 -12.85 12.14
C VAL A 204 -6.16 -13.36 13.25
N GLY A 205 -6.81 -14.52 13.05
CA GLY A 205 -7.73 -15.12 14.03
C GLY A 205 -7.11 -15.84 15.23
N LEU A 206 -5.85 -16.31 15.17
CA LEU A 206 -5.31 -17.17 16.24
C LEU A 206 -4.61 -16.41 17.38
N ALA A 207 -4.01 -15.25 17.10
CA ALA A 207 -3.35 -14.45 18.13
C ALA A 207 -4.34 -13.78 19.09
N ILE A 208 -5.55 -13.48 18.61
CA ILE A 208 -6.58 -12.75 19.37
C ILE A 208 -7.43 -13.70 20.23
N ALA A 209 -7.66 -14.95 19.79
CA ALA A 209 -8.32 -15.96 20.61
C ALA A 209 -7.55 -16.25 21.92
N ALA A 210 -6.20 -16.24 21.86
CA ALA A 210 -5.36 -16.33 23.05
C ALA A 210 -5.50 -15.09 23.96
N CYS A 211 -5.72 -13.91 23.38
CA CYS A 211 -5.91 -12.65 24.12
C CYS A 211 -7.29 -12.59 24.80
N LEU A 212 -8.36 -13.04 24.14
CA LEU A 212 -9.70 -13.15 24.72
C LEU A 212 -9.74 -14.18 25.86
N CYS A 213 -9.09 -15.34 25.70
CA CYS A 213 -8.95 -16.31 26.80
C CYS A 213 -8.14 -15.73 27.97
N LEU A 214 -7.08 -14.97 27.72
CA LEU A 214 -6.33 -14.26 28.78
C LEU A 214 -7.18 -13.21 29.49
N CYS A 215 -8.02 -12.44 28.78
CA CYS A 215 -8.89 -11.43 29.38
C CYS A 215 -10.02 -12.04 30.23
N VAL A 216 -10.56 -13.20 29.83
CA VAL A 216 -11.53 -13.97 30.65
C VAL A 216 -10.86 -14.52 31.91
N MET A 217 -9.61 -14.98 31.81
CA MET A 217 -8.83 -15.45 32.97
C MET A 217 -8.36 -14.32 33.89
N LEU A 218 -8.25 -13.08 33.38
CA LEU A 218 -7.81 -11.89 34.13
C LEU A 218 -8.98 -11.01 34.65
N GLY A 219 -10.23 -11.45 34.50
CA GLY A 219 -11.38 -10.76 35.11
C GLY A 219 -11.69 -9.38 34.51
N VAL A 220 -11.35 -9.16 33.24
CA VAL A 220 -11.64 -7.90 32.53
C VAL A 220 -13.15 -7.70 32.42
N GLU A 221 -13.65 -6.49 32.74
CA GLU A 221 -15.07 -6.19 32.82
C GLU A 221 -15.83 -6.53 31.52
N LYS A 222 -17.05 -7.06 31.64
CA LYS A 222 -17.91 -7.41 30.49
C LYS A 222 -18.12 -6.25 29.51
N LYS A 223 -18.15 -5.00 30.01
CA LYS A 223 -18.26 -3.80 29.16
C LYS A 223 -17.02 -3.58 28.28
N SER A 224 -15.82 -3.84 28.78
CA SER A 224 -14.60 -3.78 27.99
C SER A 224 -14.49 -4.91 26.97
N LEU A 225 -15.03 -6.10 27.28
CA LEU A 225 -15.09 -7.22 26.33
C LEU A 225 -16.07 -6.93 25.18
N VAL A 226 -17.28 -6.45 25.48
CA VAL A 226 -18.27 -6.08 24.45
C VAL A 226 -17.72 -4.97 23.56
N LYS A 227 -17.09 -3.93 24.13
CA LYS A 227 -16.48 -2.85 23.35
C LYS A 227 -15.34 -3.35 22.46
N ALA A 228 -14.53 -4.28 22.95
CA ALA A 228 -13.46 -4.89 22.17
C ALA A 228 -14.01 -5.81 21.06
N GLU A 229 -15.12 -6.51 21.28
CA GLU A 229 -15.80 -7.31 20.27
C GLU A 229 -16.45 -6.43 19.18
N GLU A 230 -17.13 -5.34 19.56
CA GLU A 230 -17.69 -4.36 18.62
C GLU A 230 -16.61 -3.71 17.76
N GLU A 231 -15.46 -3.36 18.37
CA GLU A 231 -14.30 -2.82 17.67
C GLU A 231 -13.68 -3.86 16.73
N GLN A 232 -13.64 -5.14 17.12
CA GLN A 232 -13.20 -6.23 16.24
C GLN A 232 -14.13 -6.46 15.04
N VAL A 233 -15.45 -6.44 15.25
CA VAL A 233 -16.43 -6.58 14.16
C VAL A 233 -16.25 -5.43 13.17
N ARG A 234 -16.14 -4.19 13.67
CA ARG A 234 -15.92 -3.01 12.84
C ARG A 234 -14.60 -3.06 12.07
N ILE A 235 -13.51 -3.55 12.68
CA ILE A 235 -12.22 -3.72 12.00
C ILE A 235 -12.34 -4.74 10.86
N ARG A 236 -13.01 -5.88 11.10
CA ARG A 236 -13.22 -6.90 10.06
C ARG A 236 -14.10 -6.39 8.91
N GLU A 237 -15.12 -5.61 9.20
CA GLU A 237 -15.96 -4.96 8.19
C GLU A 237 -15.14 -3.98 7.34
N LEU A 238 -14.29 -3.15 7.97
CA LEU A 238 -13.40 -2.23 7.28
C LEU A 238 -12.34 -2.96 6.44
N GLU A 239 -11.76 -4.05 6.96
CA GLU A 239 -10.82 -4.91 6.23
C GLU A 239 -11.50 -5.54 5.01
N GLN A 240 -12.74 -6.00 5.15
CA GLN A 240 -13.51 -6.58 4.05
C GLN A 240 -13.89 -5.54 3.01
N GLU A 241 -14.34 -4.35 3.42
CA GLU A 241 -14.66 -3.25 2.51
C GLU A 241 -13.42 -2.76 1.76
N LEU A 242 -12.28 -2.72 2.46
CA LEU A 242 -10.98 -2.37 1.89
C LEU A 242 -10.54 -3.41 0.85
N LEU A 243 -10.69 -4.71 1.17
CA LEU A 243 -10.46 -5.81 0.23
C LEU A 243 -11.36 -5.69 -1.00
N ASP A 244 -12.65 -5.41 -0.82
CA ASP A 244 -13.61 -5.26 -1.93
C ASP A 244 -13.30 -4.04 -2.82
N VAL A 245 -12.77 -2.95 -2.25
CA VAL A 245 -12.25 -1.82 -3.05
C VAL A 245 -11.02 -2.25 -3.85
N TYR A 246 -10.08 -2.98 -3.23
CA TYR A 246 -8.89 -3.44 -3.92
C TYR A 246 -9.20 -4.48 -4.99
N ASP A 247 -10.14 -5.37 -4.74
CA ASP A 247 -10.66 -6.32 -5.71
C ASP A 247 -11.27 -5.60 -6.92
N ARG A 248 -12.00 -4.50 -6.70
CA ARG A 248 -12.53 -3.66 -7.79
C ARG A 248 -11.40 -2.99 -8.57
N LEU A 249 -10.41 -2.41 -7.89
CA LEU A 249 -9.25 -1.78 -8.52
C LEU A 249 -8.42 -2.78 -9.35
N LEU A 250 -8.22 -3.99 -8.85
CA LEU A 250 -7.50 -5.06 -9.54
C LEU A 250 -8.31 -5.64 -10.71
N LYS A 251 -9.64 -5.72 -10.59
CA LYS A 251 -10.55 -6.13 -11.68
C LYS A 251 -10.52 -5.14 -12.84
N ASP A 252 -10.49 -3.84 -12.57
CA ASP A 252 -10.39 -2.79 -13.60
C ASP A 252 -9.05 -2.84 -14.35
N GLU A 253 -7.99 -3.43 -13.77
CA GLU A 253 -6.73 -3.73 -14.46
C GLU A 253 -6.75 -5.03 -15.30
N THR A 254 -7.90 -5.70 -15.43
CA THR A 254 -7.99 -6.90 -16.29
C THR A 254 -8.26 -6.41 -17.71
N ASP A 255 -7.39 -6.78 -18.65
CA ASP A 255 -7.49 -6.35 -20.04
C ASP A 255 -8.88 -6.71 -20.60
N PRO A 256 -9.61 -5.78 -21.24
CA PRO A 256 -10.86 -6.10 -21.94
C PRO A 256 -10.75 -7.31 -22.88
N VAL A 257 -9.57 -7.54 -23.47
CA VAL A 257 -9.24 -8.72 -24.28
C VAL A 257 -9.18 -9.98 -23.43
N GLU A 258 -8.50 -9.95 -22.29
CA GLU A 258 -8.41 -11.09 -21.36
C GLU A 258 -9.79 -11.42 -20.74
N ILE A 259 -10.60 -10.40 -20.43
CA ILE A 259 -12.01 -10.58 -20.03
C ILE A 259 -12.82 -11.24 -21.14
N ARG A 260 -12.59 -10.85 -22.40
CA ARG A 260 -13.26 -11.43 -23.56
C ARG A 260 -12.83 -12.88 -23.79
N GLU A 261 -11.54 -13.19 -23.71
CA GLU A 261 -11.01 -14.56 -23.81
C GLU A 261 -11.52 -15.46 -22.68
N ILE A 262 -11.61 -14.95 -21.44
CA ILE A 262 -12.20 -15.68 -20.31
C ILE A 262 -13.69 -15.93 -20.55
N LYS A 263 -14.43 -14.95 -21.08
CA LYS A 263 -15.85 -15.11 -21.42
C LYS A 263 -16.05 -16.12 -22.55
N GLU A 264 -15.21 -16.07 -23.59
CA GLU A 264 -15.23 -17.01 -24.71
C GLU A 264 -14.93 -18.43 -24.23
N LYS A 265 -13.85 -18.63 -23.44
CA LYS A 265 -13.51 -19.92 -22.81
C LYS A 265 -14.61 -20.45 -21.89
N LYS A 266 -15.24 -19.58 -21.10
CA LYS A 266 -16.35 -19.97 -20.20
C LYS A 266 -17.58 -20.42 -20.99
N THR A 267 -17.86 -19.76 -22.11
CA THR A 267 -18.97 -20.11 -23.01
C THR A 267 -18.70 -21.43 -23.75
N GLU A 268 -17.44 -21.75 -24.03
CA GLU A 268 -17.03 -23.04 -24.61
C GLU A 268 -17.15 -24.19 -23.61
N ILE A 269 -16.76 -23.98 -22.35
CA ILE A 269 -16.90 -24.97 -21.27
C ILE A 269 -18.37 -25.27 -20.96
N GLU A 270 -19.24 -24.25 -20.95
CA GLU A 270 -20.69 -24.43 -20.73
C GLU A 270 -21.41 -25.08 -21.92
N LYS A 271 -20.75 -25.20 -23.08
CA LYS A 271 -21.26 -25.87 -24.29
C LYS A 271 -20.61 -27.24 -24.56
N ALA A 272 -19.66 -27.66 -23.73
CA ALA A 272 -19.08 -28.99 -23.84
C ALA A 272 -20.07 -30.04 -23.29
N PRO A 273 -20.38 -31.11 -24.04
CA PRO A 273 -21.34 -32.14 -23.65
C PRO A 273 -20.90 -32.99 -22.46
#